data_AF-A0A6P4JCL9-F1
#
_entry.id   AF-A0A6P4JCL9-F1
#
_cell.length_a   1.000
_cell.length_b   1.000
_cell.length_c   1.000
_cell.angle_alpha   90.00
_cell.angle_beta   90.00
_cell.angle_gamma   90.00
#
_symmetry.space_group_name_H-M   'P 1'
#
loop_
_entity.id
_entity.type
_entity.pdbx_description
1 polymer ?
#
loop_
_entity_poly.entity_id
_entity_poly.type
_entity_poly.pdbx_seq_one_letter_code
_entity_poly.pdbx_strand_id
1 'polypeptide(L)'
;MTGRESNRIKDAEKKRVLDVAARQRRARKALEALEQDNFHDDPHADLVMSKKLPKFQDGPNGKEKKTKRKGAEYFRAKYRKNFQQLLEEDKQRPNYESASAPPPQKPLRHFCAVCGNFSLYSCTACGTRYCRVRCLKTHQDTRCLKWTA
;
A
#
# COMPACT_ATOMS: atom_id res chain seq x y z
N MET A 1 -19.20 -9.45 -29.23
CA MET A 1 -19.38 -8.19 -30.01
C MET A 1 -19.07 -7.03 -29.10
N THR A 2 -17.88 -6.44 -29.20
CA THR A 2 -17.48 -5.27 -28.41
C THR A 2 -17.94 -4.01 -29.16
N GLY A 3 -19.02 -3.38 -28.68
CA GLY A 3 -19.59 -2.20 -29.31
C GLY A 3 -18.61 -1.01 -29.27
N ARG A 4 -18.51 -0.28 -30.38
CA ARG A 4 -17.85 1.04 -30.43
C ARG A 4 -18.66 2.01 -29.56
N GLU A 5 -18.24 2.19 -28.32
CA GLU A 5 -18.84 3.17 -27.43
C GLU A 5 -18.39 4.59 -27.78
N SER A 6 -19.36 5.50 -27.87
CA SER A 6 -19.10 6.92 -28.11
C SER A 6 -18.31 7.56 -26.96
N ASN A 7 -17.27 8.33 -27.26
CA ASN A 7 -16.49 9.08 -26.26
C ASN A 7 -17.38 9.99 -25.40
N ARG A 8 -18.49 10.49 -25.96
CA ARG A 8 -19.46 11.34 -25.26
C ARG A 8 -20.14 10.60 -24.10
N ILE A 9 -20.37 9.30 -24.24
CA ILE A 9 -20.97 8.45 -23.19
C ILE A 9 -19.94 8.23 -22.07
N LYS A 10 -18.67 7.98 -22.43
CA LYS A 10 -17.57 7.81 -21.46
C LYS A 10 -17.32 9.07 -20.63
N ASP A 11 -17.42 10.26 -21.22
CA ASP A 11 -17.26 11.52 -20.49
C ASP A 11 -18.42 11.83 -19.55
N ALA A 12 -19.65 11.44 -19.92
CA ALA A 12 -20.82 11.58 -19.05
C ALA A 12 -20.70 10.67 -17.81
N GLU A 13 -20.20 9.45 -17.99
CA GLU A 13 -20.01 8.50 -16.90
C GLU A 13 -18.93 8.96 -15.89
N LYS A 14 -17.83 9.56 -16.37
CA LYS A 14 -16.80 10.16 -15.49
C LYS A 14 -17.31 11.32 -14.65
N LYS A 15 -18.36 12.01 -15.10
CA LYS A 15 -18.99 13.15 -14.40
C LYS A 15 -20.20 12.74 -13.57
N ARG A 16 -20.52 11.44 -13.49
CA ARG A 16 -21.65 10.93 -12.71
C ARG A 16 -21.50 11.35 -11.25
N VAL A 17 -22.54 11.99 -10.72
CA VAL A 17 -22.60 12.37 -9.31
C VAL A 17 -22.67 11.10 -8.47
N LEU A 18 -21.69 10.91 -7.59
CA LEU A 18 -21.65 9.78 -6.68
C LEU A 18 -22.02 10.23 -5.26
N ASP A 19 -22.96 9.50 -4.67
CA ASP A 19 -23.32 9.67 -3.27
C ASP A 19 -22.11 9.41 -2.34
N VAL A 20 -22.15 9.98 -1.14
CA VAL A 20 -21.11 9.88 -0.11
C VAL A 20 -20.78 8.42 0.20
N ALA A 21 -21.79 7.57 0.35
CA ALA A 21 -21.59 6.15 0.63
C ALA A 21 -20.89 5.43 -0.53
N ALA A 22 -21.24 5.78 -1.78
CA ALA A 22 -20.58 5.22 -2.96
C ALA A 22 -19.11 5.65 -3.08
N ARG A 23 -18.80 6.91 -2.73
CA ARG A 23 -17.42 7.41 -2.66
C ARG A 23 -16.60 6.69 -1.59
N GLN A 24 -17.17 6.48 -0.40
CA GLN A 24 -16.50 5.74 0.68
C GLN A 24 -16.23 4.29 0.29
N ARG A 25 -17.17 3.60 -0.37
CA ARG A 25 -16.95 2.22 -0.85
C ARG A 25 -15.79 2.13 -1.85
N ARG A 26 -15.70 3.08 -2.79
CA ARG A 26 -14.55 3.13 -3.72
C ARG A 26 -13.23 3.37 -3.00
N ALA A 27 -13.20 4.29 -2.03
CA ALA A 27 -12.00 4.55 -1.25
C ALA A 27 -11.53 3.32 -0.47
N ARG A 28 -12.45 2.59 0.18
CA ARG A 28 -12.11 1.34 0.89
C ARG A 28 -11.56 0.27 -0.04
N LYS A 29 -12.19 0.07 -1.20
CA LYS A 29 -11.72 -0.89 -2.20
C LYS A 29 -10.31 -0.55 -2.71
N ALA A 30 -9.99 0.73 -2.87
CA ALA A 30 -8.66 1.16 -3.25
C ALA A 30 -7.61 0.87 -2.16
N LEU A 31 -7.94 1.09 -0.89
CA LEU A 31 -7.05 0.73 0.23
C LEU A 31 -6.81 -0.78 0.27
N GLU A 32 -7.86 -1.59 0.11
CA GLU A 32 -7.76 -3.05 0.08
C GLU A 32 -6.88 -3.55 -1.07
N ALA A 33 -7.00 -2.95 -2.26
CA ALA A 33 -6.13 -3.28 -3.40
C ALA A 33 -4.66 -2.93 -3.13
N LEU A 34 -4.40 -1.76 -2.53
CA LEU A 34 -3.04 -1.37 -2.14
C LEU A 34 -2.47 -2.27 -1.04
N GLU A 35 -3.31 -2.75 -0.12
CA GLU A 35 -2.91 -3.71 0.91
C GLU A 35 -2.57 -5.08 0.30
N GLN A 36 -3.33 -5.54 -0.70
CA GLN A 36 -3.05 -6.77 -1.44
C GLN A 36 -1.75 -6.68 -2.27
N ASP A 37 -1.50 -5.54 -2.93
CA ASP A 37 -0.28 -5.34 -3.73
C ASP A 37 0.99 -5.26 -2.87
N ASN A 38 0.88 -4.79 -1.62
CA ASN A 38 2.01 -4.80 -0.68
C ASN A 38 2.30 -6.20 -0.12
N PHE A 39 1.36 -7.15 -0.24
CA PHE A 39 1.54 -8.51 0.27
C PHE A 39 2.33 -9.35 -0.74
N HIS A 40 3.65 -9.27 -0.66
CA HIS A 40 4.52 -10.31 -1.18
C HIS A 40 4.99 -11.18 -0.02
N ASP A 41 4.54 -12.44 0.02
CA ASP A 41 5.22 -13.47 0.81
C ASP A 41 6.70 -13.41 0.45
N ASP A 42 7.57 -13.36 1.48
CA ASP A 42 9.01 -13.29 1.27
C ASP A 42 9.41 -14.39 0.28
N PRO A 43 9.92 -14.07 -0.93
CA PRO A 43 10.32 -15.07 -1.92
C PRO A 43 11.45 -15.97 -1.40
N HIS A 44 11.99 -15.67 -0.21
CA HIS A 44 12.96 -16.45 0.52
C HIS A 44 12.39 -17.24 1.71
N ALA A 45 11.10 -17.15 2.00
CA ALA A 45 10.45 -17.91 3.09
C ALA A 45 10.61 -19.43 2.93
N ASP A 46 10.64 -19.92 1.68
CA ASP A 46 10.82 -21.34 1.37
C ASP A 46 12.15 -21.64 0.65
N LEU A 47 13.17 -20.79 0.84
CA LEU A 47 14.52 -21.05 0.32
C LEU A 47 15.13 -22.27 1.03
N VAL A 48 14.83 -23.45 0.51
CA VAL A 48 15.61 -24.65 0.72
C VAL A 48 16.95 -24.43 0.00
N MET A 49 17.96 -23.99 0.75
CA MET A 49 19.37 -23.84 0.29
C MET A 49 19.74 -24.99 -0.65
N SER A 50 19.73 -24.73 -1.96
CA SER A 50 19.84 -25.80 -2.94
C SER A 50 21.23 -26.43 -2.83
N LYS A 51 21.25 -27.75 -2.65
CA LYS A 51 22.49 -28.53 -2.44
C LYS A 51 23.36 -28.63 -3.70
N LYS A 52 22.98 -27.95 -4.78
CA LYS A 52 23.56 -27.99 -6.13
C LYS A 52 24.29 -26.69 -6.50
N LEU A 53 24.84 -25.97 -5.54
CA LEU A 53 25.81 -24.92 -5.84
C LEU A 53 27.12 -25.58 -6.33
N PRO A 54 27.65 -25.24 -7.52
CA PRO A 54 28.90 -25.80 -8.00
C PRO A 54 30.02 -25.50 -7.01
N LYS A 55 30.59 -26.54 -6.40
CA LYS A 55 31.76 -26.40 -5.54
C LYS A 55 33.00 -26.33 -6.42
N PHE A 56 33.52 -25.13 -6.63
CA PHE A 56 34.89 -24.98 -7.12
C PHE A 56 35.82 -25.51 -6.02
N GLN A 57 36.62 -26.53 -6.34
CA GLN A 57 37.57 -27.14 -5.41
C GLN A 57 38.86 -26.32 -5.42
N ASP A 58 39.09 -25.54 -4.36
CA ASP A 58 40.42 -25.01 -4.07
C ASP A 58 41.22 -26.03 -3.25
N GLY A 59 42.26 -26.59 -3.88
CA GLY A 59 43.43 -27.12 -3.19
C GLY A 59 43.36 -28.56 -2.63
N PRO A 60 44.35 -29.42 -2.94
CA PRO A 60 44.40 -30.79 -2.44
C PRO A 60 45.04 -30.82 -1.05
N ASN A 61 44.24 -30.71 0.03
CA ASN A 61 44.62 -31.27 1.34
C ASN A 61 43.44 -31.26 2.32
N GLY A 62 43.21 -32.42 2.97
CA GLY A 62 42.46 -32.52 4.23
C GLY A 62 40.98 -32.88 4.11
N LYS A 63 40.68 -34.19 4.19
CA LYS A 63 39.34 -34.71 4.47
C LYS A 63 38.98 -34.45 5.94
N GLU A 64 38.52 -33.25 6.27
CA GLU A 64 37.77 -33.03 7.50
C GLU A 64 36.27 -33.03 7.18
N LYS A 65 35.55 -34.02 7.71
CA LYS A 65 34.08 -33.96 7.82
C LYS A 65 33.76 -32.83 8.81
N LYS A 66 33.83 -31.57 8.36
CA LYS A 66 33.22 -30.45 9.06
C LYS A 66 31.72 -30.69 9.04
N THR A 67 31.21 -31.27 10.13
CA THR A 67 29.78 -31.20 10.48
C THR A 67 29.37 -29.77 10.21
N LYS A 68 28.49 -29.55 9.22
CA LYS A 68 27.99 -28.23 8.87
C LYS A 68 27.20 -27.70 10.06
N ARG A 69 27.91 -27.18 11.08
CA ARG A 69 27.34 -26.37 12.13
C ARG A 69 26.80 -25.16 11.39
N LYS A 70 25.48 -25.14 11.23
CA LYS A 70 24.74 -24.03 10.66
C LYS A 70 25.23 -22.77 11.40
N GLY A 71 25.96 -21.89 10.70
CA GLY A 71 26.56 -20.71 11.31
C GLY A 71 25.48 -19.77 11.86
N ALA A 72 25.87 -18.80 12.70
CA ALA A 72 24.96 -17.79 13.23
C ALA A 72 24.15 -17.07 12.12
N GLU A 73 24.71 -16.99 10.91
CA GLU A 73 24.06 -16.47 9.71
C GLU A 73 22.87 -17.33 9.22
N TYR A 74 22.96 -18.67 9.29
CA TYR A 74 21.84 -19.57 8.98
C TYR A 74 20.71 -19.44 10.01
N PHE A 75 21.06 -19.25 11.28
CA PHE A 75 20.08 -18.98 12.33
C PHE A 75 19.46 -17.59 12.11
N ARG A 76 20.25 -16.54 11.86
CA ARG A 76 19.72 -15.20 11.52
C ARG A 76 18.79 -15.20 10.31
N ALA A 77 19.10 -15.97 9.27
CA ALA A 77 18.25 -16.10 8.09
C ALA A 77 16.97 -16.91 8.38
N LYS A 78 17.08 -18.03 9.12
CA LYS A 78 15.93 -18.88 9.47
C LYS A 78 14.98 -18.24 10.49
N TYR A 79 15.50 -17.41 11.38
CA TYR A 79 14.74 -16.68 12.40
C TYR A 79 14.53 -15.21 12.01
N ARG A 80 14.63 -14.87 10.72
CA ARG A 80 14.24 -13.55 10.22
C ARG A 80 12.72 -13.46 10.27
N LYS A 81 12.22 -12.95 11.39
CA LYS A 81 10.79 -12.76 11.59
C LYS A 81 10.31 -11.63 10.67
N ASN A 82 9.15 -11.82 10.05
CA ASN A 82 8.47 -10.74 9.33
C ASN A 82 8.03 -9.66 10.33
N PHE A 83 7.85 -8.42 9.89
CA PHE A 83 7.37 -7.33 10.72
C PHE A 83 6.07 -7.68 11.45
N GLN A 84 5.16 -8.41 10.80
CA GLN A 84 3.94 -8.93 11.44
C GLN A 84 4.24 -9.89 12.61
N GLN A 85 5.20 -10.79 12.46
CA GLN A 85 5.61 -11.70 13.53
C GLN A 85 6.31 -10.98 14.68
N LEU A 86 7.07 -9.91 14.40
CA LEU A 86 7.62 -9.06 15.46
C LEU A 86 6.52 -8.35 16.25
N LEU A 87 5.48 -7.86 15.57
CA LEU A 87 4.35 -7.18 16.22
C LEU A 87 3.57 -8.13 17.14
N GLU A 88 3.33 -9.38 16.74
CA GLU A 88 2.61 -10.37 17.56
C GLU A 88 3.39 -10.77 18.84
N GLU A 89 4.72 -10.72 18.77
CA GLU A 89 5.59 -11.03 19.90
C GLU A 89 5.81 -9.86 20.86
N ASP A 90 5.63 -8.63 20.38
CA ASP A 90 5.82 -7.41 21.18
C ASP A 90 4.69 -7.19 22.18
N LYS A 91 4.85 -7.82 23.36
CA LYS A 91 3.92 -7.72 24.49
C LYS A 91 4.26 -6.57 25.44
N GLN A 92 5.33 -5.83 25.18
CA GLN A 92 5.87 -4.85 26.11
C GLN A 92 5.27 -3.46 25.83
N ARG A 93 4.65 -2.83 26.85
CA ARG A 93 4.05 -1.50 26.69
C ARG A 93 5.05 -0.40 27.06
N PRO A 94 5.06 0.75 26.34
CA PRO A 94 4.18 1.11 25.22
C PRO A 94 4.61 0.44 23.90
N ASN A 95 3.67 -0.25 23.24
CA ASN A 95 3.83 -0.87 21.92
C ASN A 95 3.16 -0.01 20.81
N TYR A 96 3.37 -0.38 19.55
CA TYR A 96 2.81 0.30 18.37
C TYR A 96 1.29 0.51 18.46
N GLU A 97 0.54 -0.46 18.97
CA GLU A 97 -0.92 -0.38 19.13
C GLU A 97 -1.33 0.60 20.23
N SER A 98 -0.59 0.64 21.34
CA SER A 98 -0.85 1.52 22.47
C SER A 98 -0.49 2.99 22.21
N ALA A 99 0.33 3.25 21.19
CA ALA A 99 0.70 4.60 20.77
C ALA A 99 -0.38 5.31 19.92
N SER A 100 -1.51 4.65 19.66
CA SER A 100 -2.60 5.22 18.85
C SER A 100 -3.22 6.45 19.51
N ALA A 101 -3.35 7.53 18.74
CA ALA A 101 -3.96 8.76 19.20
C ALA A 101 -5.50 8.62 19.29
N PRO A 102 -6.15 9.24 20.31
CA PRO A 102 -7.60 9.27 20.40
C PRO A 102 -8.22 10.08 19.24
N PRO A 103 -9.51 9.85 18.94
CA PRO A 103 -10.21 10.58 17.88
C PRO A 103 -10.19 12.11 18.14
N PRO A 104 -10.22 12.93 17.08
CA PRO A 104 -10.12 14.38 17.20
C PRO A 104 -11.34 14.96 17.93
N GLN A 105 -11.09 15.85 18.91
CA GLN A 105 -12.16 16.54 19.65
C GLN A 105 -12.78 17.72 18.86
N LYS A 106 -12.07 18.25 17.85
CA LYS A 106 -12.49 19.43 17.08
C LYS A 106 -13.07 19.01 15.73
N PRO A 107 -14.04 19.77 15.18
CA PRO A 107 -14.61 19.46 13.87
C PRO A 107 -13.56 19.56 12.77
N LEU A 108 -13.70 18.71 11.75
CA LEU A 108 -12.80 18.69 10.59
C LEU A 108 -12.89 20.01 9.83
N ARG A 109 -11.73 20.60 9.52
CA ARG A 109 -11.63 21.75 8.62
C ARG A 109 -11.49 21.26 7.18
N HIS A 110 -12.16 21.95 6.27
CA HIS A 110 -12.11 21.62 4.84
C HIS A 110 -11.18 22.59 4.11
N PHE A 111 -10.13 22.03 3.52
CA PHE A 111 -9.16 22.76 2.71
C PHE A 111 -9.24 22.33 1.24
N CYS A 112 -8.81 23.20 0.35
CA CYS A 112 -8.73 22.94 -1.08
C CYS A 112 -7.52 22.04 -1.37
N ALA A 113 -7.72 20.91 -2.03
CA ALA A 113 -6.63 19.98 -2.37
C ALA A 113 -5.63 20.54 -3.41
N VAL A 114 -5.96 21.65 -4.06
CA VAL A 114 -5.11 22.27 -5.09
C VAL A 114 -4.24 23.39 -4.54
N CYS A 115 -4.79 24.24 -3.67
CA CYS A 115 -4.08 25.45 -3.18
C CYS A 115 -4.06 25.61 -1.65
N GLY A 116 -4.64 24.67 -0.89
CA GLY A 116 -4.62 24.71 0.58
C GLY A 116 -5.56 25.72 1.25
N ASN A 117 -6.19 26.64 0.51
CA ASN A 117 -7.13 27.60 1.09
C ASN A 117 -8.44 26.94 1.54
N PHE A 118 -9.24 27.61 2.38
CA PHE A 118 -10.55 27.11 2.82
C PHE A 118 -11.45 26.73 1.63
N SER A 119 -12.08 25.57 1.72
CA SER A 119 -12.93 25.04 0.65
C SER A 119 -14.40 24.97 1.08
N LEU A 120 -15.26 25.57 0.25
CA LEU A 120 -16.71 25.50 0.42
C LEU A 120 -17.35 24.45 -0.48
N TYR A 121 -16.67 24.07 -1.56
CA TYR A 121 -17.24 23.21 -2.60
C TYR A 121 -16.61 21.82 -2.62
N SER A 122 -17.35 20.84 -3.11
CA SER A 122 -16.92 19.44 -3.26
C SER A 122 -17.13 18.95 -4.68
N CYS A 123 -16.16 18.24 -5.23
CA CYS A 123 -16.27 17.58 -6.54
C CYS A 123 -17.35 16.49 -6.49
N THR A 124 -18.23 16.44 -7.49
CA THR A 124 -19.35 15.49 -7.55
C THR A 124 -18.91 14.05 -7.83
N ALA A 125 -17.76 13.87 -8.48
CA ALA A 125 -17.24 12.56 -8.87
C ALA A 125 -16.43 11.90 -7.73
N CYS A 126 -15.40 12.57 -7.21
CA CYS A 126 -14.51 12.00 -6.17
C CYS A 126 -14.74 12.56 -4.77
N GLY A 127 -15.47 13.66 -4.60
CA GLY A 127 -15.68 14.29 -3.29
C GLY A 127 -14.57 15.19 -2.77
N THR A 128 -13.46 15.33 -3.51
CA THR A 128 -12.36 16.23 -3.14
C THR A 128 -12.86 17.67 -3.05
N ARG A 129 -12.39 18.40 -2.04
CA ARG A 129 -12.81 19.78 -1.80
C ARG A 129 -11.98 20.78 -2.60
N TYR A 130 -12.63 21.84 -3.07
CA TYR A 130 -11.98 22.93 -3.81
C TYR A 130 -12.54 24.31 -3.39
N CYS A 131 -11.74 25.36 -3.58
CA CYS A 131 -12.14 26.72 -3.20
C CYS A 131 -12.79 27.51 -4.34
N ARG A 132 -12.38 27.28 -5.60
CA ARG A 132 -12.85 28.04 -6.79
C ARG A 132 -12.89 27.15 -8.04
N VAL A 133 -13.60 27.59 -9.07
CA VAL A 133 -13.74 26.87 -10.36
C VAL A 133 -12.40 26.59 -11.04
N ARG A 134 -11.41 27.49 -10.91
CA ARG A 134 -10.04 27.24 -11.41
C ARG A 134 -9.43 25.99 -10.78
N CYS A 135 -9.56 25.84 -9.46
CA CYS A 135 -9.10 24.64 -8.75
C CYS A 135 -9.90 23.40 -9.15
N LEU A 136 -11.20 23.52 -9.45
CA LEU A 136 -11.98 22.40 -9.97
C LEU A 136 -11.44 21.90 -11.30
N LYS A 137 -11.11 22.81 -12.23
CA LYS A 137 -10.54 22.44 -13.54
C LYS A 137 -9.19 21.73 -13.37
N THR A 138 -8.27 22.33 -12.61
CA THR A 138 -6.98 21.70 -12.30
C THR A 138 -7.16 20.34 -11.61
N HIS A 139 -8.11 20.23 -10.70
CA HIS A 139 -8.45 18.97 -10.04
C HIS A 139 -8.94 17.92 -11.06
N GLN A 140 -9.86 18.27 -11.96
CA GLN A 140 -10.36 17.38 -13.00
C GLN A 140 -9.25 16.88 -13.94
N ASP A 141 -8.29 17.75 -14.29
CA ASP A 141 -7.21 17.41 -15.23
C ASP A 141 -6.14 16.50 -14.58
N THR A 142 -5.80 16.76 -13.32
CA THR A 142 -4.61 16.17 -12.68
C THR A 142 -4.90 15.14 -11.60
N ARG A 143 -6.07 15.21 -10.93
CA ARG A 143 -6.30 14.51 -9.65
C ARG A 143 -7.62 13.76 -9.55
N CYS A 144 -8.64 14.11 -10.34
CA CYS A 144 -9.96 13.49 -10.24
C CYS A 144 -9.90 12.03 -10.70
N LEU A 145 -10.16 11.10 -9.78
CA LEU A 145 -10.23 9.65 -10.00
C LEU A 145 -8.97 8.98 -10.58
N LYS A 146 -7.86 9.70 -10.75
CA LYS A 146 -6.57 9.15 -11.24
C LYS A 146 -5.88 8.24 -10.23
N TRP A 147 -6.07 8.50 -8.92
CA TRP A 147 -5.38 7.80 -7.83
C TRP A 147 -6.32 6.89 -7.02
N THR A 148 -7.54 6.67 -7.51
CA THR A 148 -8.55 5.80 -6.88
C THR A 148 -8.94 4.63 -7.78
N ALA A 149 -8.18 4.41 -8.86
CA ALA A 149 -8.35 3.32 -9.81
C ALA A 149 -7.25 2.28 -9.56
#